data_AF-T0MW32-F1
#
_entry.id   AF-T0MW32-F1
#
_cell.length_a   1.000
_cell.length_b   1.000
_cell.length_c   1.000
_cell.angle_alpha   90.00
_cell.angle_beta   90.00
_cell.angle_gamma   90.00
#
_symmetry.space_group_name_H-M   'P 1'
#
loop_
_entity.id
_entity.type
_entity.pdbx_description
1 polymer ?
#
loop_
_entity_poly.entity_id
_entity_poly.type
_entity_poly.pdbx_seq_one_letter_code
_entity_poly.pdbx_strand_id
1 'polypeptide(L)'
;MEVLDLLDFLEQNIQMASKNLVGKVSINKKEVLQTITEIRNYLPDEFSEAKNIVEKRERIINEAKREAEEIIERARRRAQDEYENSDILMAAKQAANEIVEEAKKEAKEIKTEATMQAKEIKYGVMNYADGTLSHLQKEIDLVSEQSLINIKKEMEAMLISIHKQIAGTTSTIRENIKELGNSN
;
A
#
# COMPACT_ATOMS: atom_id res chain seq x y z
N MET A 1 2.89 62.00 -50.77
CA MET A 1 1.94 61.34 -51.68
C MET A 1 2.16 59.87 -51.48
N GLU A 2 1.13 59.19 -51.03
CA GLU A 2 1.10 57.73 -51.07
C GLU A 2 1.08 57.29 -52.54
N VAL A 3 1.56 56.09 -52.84
CA VAL A 3 1.48 55.56 -54.21
C VAL A 3 0.03 55.53 -54.72
N LEU A 4 -0.94 55.36 -53.82
CA LEU A 4 -2.36 55.49 -54.13
C LEU A 4 -2.74 56.89 -54.62
N ASP A 5 -2.25 57.95 -53.99
CA ASP A 5 -2.49 59.33 -54.44
C ASP A 5 -1.93 59.57 -55.86
N LEU A 6 -0.77 58.97 -56.16
CA LEU A 6 -0.14 59.07 -57.49
C LEU A 6 -0.91 58.27 -58.55
N LEU A 7 -1.47 57.11 -58.17
CA LEU A 7 -2.33 56.31 -59.03
C LEU A 7 -3.65 57.04 -59.31
N ASP A 8 -4.26 57.63 -58.29
CA ASP A 8 -5.48 58.44 -58.41
C ASP A 8 -5.24 59.69 -59.28
N PHE A 9 -4.08 60.34 -59.11
CA PHE A 9 -3.68 61.45 -59.97
C PHE A 9 -3.48 61.02 -61.43
N LEU A 10 -2.86 59.85 -61.65
CA LEU A 10 -2.69 59.28 -62.99
C LEU A 10 -4.06 58.95 -63.62
N GLU A 11 -4.98 58.38 -62.84
CA GLU A 11 -6.34 58.05 -63.27
C GLU A 11 -7.12 59.33 -63.64
N GLN A 12 -7.11 60.35 -62.78
CA GLN A 12 -7.74 61.63 -63.05
C GLN A 12 -7.18 62.28 -64.32
N ASN A 13 -5.85 62.24 -64.51
CA ASN A 13 -5.21 62.76 -65.72
C ASN A 13 -5.74 62.08 -67.00
N ILE A 14 -5.96 60.77 -66.94
CA ILE A 14 -6.51 59.99 -68.07
C ILE A 14 -8.00 60.27 -68.26
N GLN A 15 -8.78 60.39 -67.18
CA GLN A 15 -10.22 60.67 -67.23
C GLN A 15 -10.53 62.08 -67.75
N MET A 16 -9.72 63.09 -67.38
CA MET A 16 -9.89 64.49 -67.79
C MET A 16 -9.37 64.77 -69.21
N ALA A 17 -8.63 63.84 -69.80
CA ALA A 17 -8.02 64.04 -71.10
C ALA A 17 -9.06 64.06 -72.23
N SER A 18 -8.91 65.04 -73.14
CA SER A 18 -9.88 65.29 -74.21
C SER A 18 -9.89 64.13 -75.22
N LYS A 19 -11.09 63.59 -75.50
CA LYS A 19 -11.33 62.60 -76.56
C LYS A 19 -11.47 63.31 -77.91
N ASN A 20 -10.74 62.81 -78.91
CA ASN A 20 -10.98 63.21 -80.29
C ASN A 20 -12.11 62.39 -80.94
N LEU A 21 -12.55 62.80 -82.13
CA LEU A 21 -13.66 62.21 -82.89
C LEU A 21 -13.49 60.71 -83.24
N VAL A 22 -12.28 60.16 -83.09
CA VAL A 22 -11.95 58.75 -83.36
C VAL A 22 -11.77 57.94 -82.06
N GLY A 23 -12.13 58.52 -80.92
CA GLY A 23 -12.03 57.89 -79.60
C GLY A 23 -10.62 57.84 -78.99
N LYS A 24 -9.62 58.49 -79.61
CA LYS A 24 -8.27 58.60 -79.05
C LYS A 24 -8.20 59.74 -78.04
N VAL A 25 -7.41 59.53 -77.00
CA VAL A 25 -7.23 60.46 -75.88
C VAL A 25 -5.83 61.08 -75.97
N SER A 26 -5.74 62.41 -75.89
CA SER A 26 -4.45 63.12 -75.86
C SER A 26 -4.09 63.48 -74.42
N ILE A 27 -2.97 62.94 -73.95
CA ILE A 27 -2.44 63.12 -72.58
C ILE A 27 -1.07 63.79 -72.60
N ASN A 28 -0.75 64.52 -71.52
CA ASN A 28 0.58 65.09 -71.33
C ASN A 28 1.59 63.98 -70.99
N LYS A 29 2.35 63.56 -72.00
CA LYS A 29 3.38 62.52 -71.85
C LYS A 29 4.37 62.81 -70.72
N LYS A 30 4.73 64.09 -70.49
CA LYS A 30 5.73 64.45 -69.49
C LYS A 30 5.21 64.24 -68.07
N GLU A 31 3.98 64.70 -67.78
CA GLU A 31 3.34 64.49 -66.47
C GLU A 31 3.11 63.01 -66.20
N VAL A 32 2.52 62.27 -67.14
CA VAL A 32 2.23 60.83 -66.98
C VAL A 32 3.50 60.01 -66.71
N LEU A 33 4.58 60.26 -67.46
CA LEU A 33 5.86 59.57 -67.24
C LEU A 33 6.51 59.96 -65.91
N GLN A 34 6.35 61.21 -65.48
CA GLN A 34 6.85 61.66 -64.18
C GLN A 34 6.10 60.96 -63.03
N THR A 35 4.78 60.94 -63.07
CA THR A 35 3.94 60.23 -62.08
C THR A 35 4.27 58.72 -62.04
N ILE A 36 4.45 58.07 -63.20
CA ILE A 36 4.88 56.65 -63.24
C ILE A 36 6.27 56.45 -62.62
N THR A 37 7.19 57.40 -62.80
CA THR A 37 8.53 57.33 -62.22
C THR A 37 8.49 57.49 -60.71
N GLU A 38 7.67 58.41 -60.21
CA GLU A 38 7.42 58.60 -58.77
C GLU A 38 6.80 57.33 -58.16
N ILE A 39 5.77 56.74 -58.80
CA ILE A 39 5.19 55.45 -58.38
C ILE A 39 6.28 54.36 -58.31
N ARG A 40 7.11 54.24 -59.34
CA ARG A 40 8.19 53.22 -59.38
C ARG A 40 9.22 53.41 -58.27
N ASN A 41 9.45 54.64 -57.82
CA ASN A 41 10.40 54.95 -56.76
C ASN A 41 9.81 54.66 -55.37
N TYR A 42 8.53 54.95 -55.13
CA TYR A 42 7.90 54.79 -53.80
C TYR A 42 7.34 53.38 -53.54
N LEU A 43 6.84 52.70 -54.59
CA LEU A 43 6.20 51.39 -54.46
C LEU A 43 7.12 50.29 -53.84
N PRO A 44 8.42 50.18 -54.15
CA PRO A 44 9.29 49.18 -53.54
C PRO A 44 9.44 49.34 -52.03
N ASP A 45 9.51 50.59 -51.55
CA ASP A 45 9.69 50.90 -50.13
C ASP A 45 8.41 50.57 -49.35
N GLU A 46 7.23 50.92 -49.89
CA GLU A 46 5.92 50.55 -49.31
C GLU A 46 5.74 49.02 -49.22
N PHE A 47 6.13 48.28 -50.26
CA PHE A 47 6.08 46.81 -50.24
C PHE A 47 7.06 46.21 -49.22
N SER A 48 8.27 46.78 -49.11
CA SER A 48 9.26 46.37 -48.13
C SER A 48 8.75 46.60 -46.70
N GLU A 49 8.13 47.76 -46.45
CA GLU A 49 7.54 48.09 -45.16
C GLU A 49 6.37 47.15 -44.81
N ALA A 50 5.46 46.90 -45.76
CA ALA A 50 4.35 45.96 -45.57
C ALA A 50 4.86 44.54 -45.23
N LYS A 51 5.90 44.07 -45.95
CA LYS A 51 6.54 42.78 -45.67
C LYS A 51 7.15 42.73 -44.27
N ASN A 52 7.88 43.78 -43.88
CA ASN A 52 8.46 43.90 -42.55
C ASN A 52 7.40 43.90 -41.44
N ILE A 53 6.24 44.53 -41.66
CA ILE A 53 5.12 44.53 -40.71
C ILE A 53 4.59 43.10 -40.52
N VAL A 54 4.39 42.36 -41.62
CA VAL A 54 3.92 40.97 -41.57
C VAL A 54 4.92 40.07 -40.82
N GLU A 55 6.21 40.17 -41.14
CA GLU A 55 7.26 39.39 -40.47
C GLU A 55 7.36 39.72 -38.97
N LYS A 56 7.28 41.01 -38.61
CA LYS A 56 7.26 41.44 -37.20
C LYS A 56 6.03 40.90 -36.47
N ARG A 57 4.86 40.94 -37.10
CA ARG A 57 3.62 40.40 -36.53
C ARG A 57 3.74 38.92 -36.25
N GLU A 58 4.24 38.12 -37.19
CA GLU A 58 4.45 36.68 -36.98
C GLU A 58 5.44 36.41 -35.84
N ARG A 59 6.53 37.19 -35.77
CA ARG A 59 7.51 37.08 -34.69
C ARG A 59 6.87 37.36 -33.34
N ILE A 60 6.12 38.45 -33.21
CA ILE A 60 5.43 38.81 -31.96
C ILE A 60 4.44 37.71 -31.54
N ILE A 61 3.66 37.16 -32.47
CA ILE A 61 2.71 36.09 -32.17
C ILE A 61 3.42 34.82 -31.69
N ASN A 62 4.52 34.43 -32.34
CA ASN A 62 5.27 33.24 -31.96
C ASN A 62 5.97 33.41 -30.59
N GLU A 63 6.51 34.59 -30.32
CA GLU A 63 7.12 34.92 -29.03
C GLU A 63 6.07 34.92 -27.91
N ALA A 64 4.91 35.52 -28.14
CA ALA A 64 3.80 35.50 -27.18
C ALA A 64 3.30 34.07 -26.89
N LYS A 65 3.24 33.20 -27.91
CA LYS A 65 2.89 31.78 -27.73
C LYS A 65 3.92 31.05 -26.87
N ARG A 66 5.21 31.23 -27.15
CA ARG A 66 6.30 30.63 -26.36
C ARG A 66 6.24 31.09 -24.91
N GLU A 67 6.07 32.41 -24.68
CA GLU A 67 5.93 32.94 -23.33
C GLU A 67 4.72 32.38 -22.60
N ALA A 68 3.57 32.24 -23.28
CA ALA A 68 2.38 31.65 -22.69
C ALA A 68 2.62 30.19 -22.27
N GLU A 69 3.27 29.39 -23.12
CA GLU A 69 3.64 28.01 -22.81
C GLU A 69 4.59 27.93 -21.62
N GLU A 70 5.61 28.81 -21.57
CA GLU A 70 6.53 28.88 -20.44
C GLU A 70 5.84 29.28 -19.14
N ILE A 71 4.89 30.23 -19.18
CA ILE A 71 4.11 30.64 -18.01
C ILE A 71 3.28 29.46 -17.49
N ILE A 72 2.61 28.73 -18.38
CA ILE A 72 1.80 27.56 -18.01
C ILE A 72 2.68 26.48 -17.37
N GLU A 73 3.84 26.17 -17.96
CA GLU A 73 4.75 25.17 -17.41
C GLU A 73 5.35 25.59 -16.06
N ARG A 74 5.74 26.85 -15.91
CA ARG A 74 6.19 27.38 -14.61
C ARG A 74 5.09 27.32 -13.56
N ALA A 75 3.85 27.67 -13.91
CA ALA A 75 2.71 27.61 -13.01
C ALA A 75 2.40 26.16 -12.57
N ARG A 76 2.45 25.20 -13.49
CA ARG A 76 2.27 23.77 -13.19
C ARG A 76 3.32 23.26 -12.21
N ARG A 77 4.61 23.53 -12.48
CA ARG A 77 5.69 23.14 -11.57
C ARG A 77 5.51 23.73 -10.18
N ARG A 78 5.23 25.03 -10.10
CA ARG A 78 5.00 25.70 -8.82
C ARG A 78 3.81 25.12 -8.06
N ALA A 79 2.70 24.84 -8.74
CA ALA A 79 1.53 24.21 -8.11
C ALA A 79 1.85 22.81 -7.58
N GLN A 80 2.67 22.04 -8.30
CA GLN A 80 3.11 20.73 -7.85
C GLN A 80 4.06 20.84 -6.64
N ASP A 81 5.03 21.75 -6.67
CA ASP A 81 5.93 22.00 -5.55
C ASP A 81 5.17 22.48 -4.30
N GLU A 82 4.19 23.38 -4.46
CA GLU A 82 3.34 23.85 -3.37
C GLU A 82 2.43 22.74 -2.81
N TYR A 83 1.96 21.82 -3.66
CA TYR A 83 1.19 20.66 -3.21
C TYR A 83 2.05 19.66 -2.44
N GLU A 84 3.24 19.32 -2.94
CA GLU A 84 4.16 18.38 -2.31
C GLU A 84 4.70 18.91 -0.97
N ASN A 85 4.93 20.23 -0.90
CA ASN A 85 5.35 20.93 0.33
C ASN A 85 4.18 21.50 1.13
N SER A 86 2.94 21.12 0.78
CA SER A 86 1.79 21.59 1.54
C SER A 86 1.90 21.08 2.98
N ASP A 87 1.81 22.00 3.94
CA ASP A 87 1.81 21.68 5.37
C ASP A 87 0.74 20.62 5.70
N ILE A 88 -0.36 20.61 4.96
CA ILE A 88 -1.44 19.61 5.10
C ILE A 88 -0.94 18.22 4.71
N LEU A 89 -0.22 18.09 3.60
CA LEU A 89 0.31 16.80 3.14
C LEU A 89 1.40 16.29 4.11
N MET A 90 2.26 17.19 4.60
CA MET A 90 3.27 16.84 5.60
C MET A 90 2.63 16.41 6.92
N ALA A 91 1.65 17.15 7.42
CA ALA A 91 0.90 16.79 8.62
C ALA A 91 0.15 15.46 8.45
N ALA A 92 -0.47 15.22 7.29
CA ALA A 92 -1.14 13.96 7.00
C ALA A 92 -0.16 12.77 6.98
N LYS A 93 1.04 12.93 6.39
CA LYS A 93 2.10 11.92 6.41
C LYS A 93 2.57 11.65 7.84
N GLN A 94 2.77 12.70 8.65
CA GLN A 94 3.16 12.55 10.05
C GLN A 94 2.09 11.81 10.86
N ALA A 95 0.82 12.21 10.76
CA ALA A 95 -0.28 11.55 11.44
C ALA A 95 -0.41 10.08 11.03
N ALA A 96 -0.25 9.77 9.73
CA ALA A 96 -0.24 8.39 9.25
C ALA A 96 0.90 7.56 9.86
N ASN A 97 2.10 8.14 9.97
CA ASN A 97 3.24 7.47 10.62
C ASN A 97 2.99 7.25 12.11
N GLU A 98 2.42 8.23 12.81
CA GLU A 98 2.07 8.12 14.23
C GLU A 98 1.06 6.99 14.47
N ILE A 99 0.01 6.90 13.65
CA ILE A 99 -0.98 5.80 13.69
C ILE A 99 -0.31 4.44 13.49
N VAL A 100 0.61 4.34 12.53
CA VAL A 100 1.31 3.08 12.25
C VAL A 100 2.22 2.68 13.40
N GLU A 101 2.94 3.61 14.01
CA GLU A 101 3.82 3.32 15.15
C GLU A 101 3.02 2.99 16.42
N GLU A 102 1.90 3.65 16.65
CA GLU A 102 0.97 3.32 17.73
C GLU A 102 0.41 1.90 17.56
N ALA A 103 -0.09 1.56 16.37
CA ALA A 103 -0.60 0.22 16.07
C ALA A 103 0.47 -0.86 16.24
N LYS A 104 1.73 -0.59 15.85
CA LYS A 104 2.85 -1.52 16.08
C LYS A 104 3.15 -1.70 17.56
N LYS A 105 3.10 -0.63 18.34
CA LYS A 105 3.31 -0.67 19.79
C LYS A 105 2.23 -1.50 20.47
N GLU A 106 0.96 -1.24 20.18
CA GLU A 106 -0.17 -2.01 20.71
C GLU A 106 -0.06 -3.50 20.33
N ALA A 107 0.23 -3.81 19.06
CA ALA A 107 0.40 -5.18 18.62
C ALA A 107 1.54 -5.91 19.37
N LYS A 108 2.64 -5.20 19.67
CA LYS A 108 3.74 -5.75 20.46
C LYS A 108 3.35 -5.99 21.92
N GLU A 109 2.58 -5.08 22.51
CA GLU A 109 2.06 -5.20 23.88
C GLU A 109 1.12 -6.41 23.98
N ILE A 110 0.13 -6.50 23.09
CA ILE A 110 -0.80 -7.64 23.01
C ILE A 110 -0.05 -8.97 22.87
N LYS A 111 0.94 -9.04 21.97
CA LYS A 111 1.73 -10.27 21.79
C LYS A 111 2.52 -10.64 23.04
N THR A 112 3.07 -9.65 23.73
CA THR A 112 3.86 -9.85 24.95
C THR A 112 2.96 -10.38 26.07
N GLU A 113 1.80 -9.73 26.26
CA GLU A 113 0.82 -10.14 27.25
C GLU A 113 0.29 -11.55 26.98
N ALA A 114 -0.12 -11.85 25.75
CA ALA A 114 -0.57 -13.18 25.36
C ALA A 114 0.51 -14.25 25.61
N THR A 115 1.78 -13.93 25.35
CA THR A 115 2.90 -14.85 25.62
C THR A 115 3.11 -15.06 27.12
N MET A 116 2.94 -14.03 27.94
CA MET A 116 3.03 -14.14 29.40
C MET A 116 1.89 -14.98 29.96
N GLN A 117 0.64 -14.70 29.57
CA GLN A 117 -0.53 -15.48 30.00
C GLN A 117 -0.39 -16.95 29.58
N ALA A 118 0.06 -17.22 28.35
CA ALA A 118 0.30 -18.60 27.90
C ALA A 118 1.34 -19.33 28.76
N LYS A 119 2.40 -18.64 29.21
CA LYS A 119 3.40 -19.21 30.13
C LYS A 119 2.78 -19.48 31.50
N GLU A 120 2.02 -18.54 32.06
CA GLU A 120 1.35 -18.71 33.35
C GLU A 120 0.41 -19.90 33.34
N ILE A 121 -0.45 -20.02 32.31
CA ILE A 121 -1.33 -21.17 32.13
C ILE A 121 -0.52 -22.45 32.07
N LYS A 122 0.55 -22.48 31.25
CA LYS A 122 1.41 -23.66 31.13
C LYS A 122 2.00 -24.08 32.47
N TYR A 123 2.54 -23.15 33.25
CA TYR A 123 3.07 -23.46 34.58
C TYR A 123 1.98 -23.93 35.54
N GLY A 124 0.80 -23.31 35.51
CA GLY A 124 -0.36 -23.74 36.30
C GLY A 124 -0.76 -25.18 36.01
N VAL A 125 -0.85 -25.56 34.72
CA VAL A 125 -1.16 -26.93 34.32
C VAL A 125 -0.06 -27.90 34.73
N MET A 126 1.21 -27.54 34.57
CA MET A 126 2.32 -28.41 34.98
C MET A 126 2.33 -28.65 36.49
N ASN A 127 2.12 -27.60 37.30
CA ASN A 127 2.05 -27.72 38.76
C ASN A 127 0.83 -28.53 39.21
N TYR A 128 -0.32 -28.33 38.56
CA TYR A 128 -1.52 -29.12 38.84
C TYR A 128 -1.27 -30.61 38.53
N ALA A 129 -0.72 -30.91 37.35
CA ALA A 129 -0.41 -32.28 36.95
C ALA A 129 0.59 -32.95 37.91
N ASP A 130 1.65 -32.25 38.31
CA ASP A 130 2.62 -32.74 39.30
C ASP A 130 1.95 -33.03 40.65
N GLY A 131 1.10 -32.12 41.13
CA GLY A 131 0.31 -32.32 42.35
C GLY A 131 -0.62 -33.53 42.27
N THR A 132 -1.33 -33.71 41.16
CA THR A 132 -2.20 -34.87 40.92
C THR A 132 -1.40 -36.17 40.87
N LEU A 133 -0.26 -36.19 40.16
CA LEU A 133 0.61 -37.37 40.08
C LEU A 133 1.20 -37.72 41.46
N SER A 134 1.63 -36.72 42.23
CA SER A 134 2.12 -36.91 43.60
C SER A 134 1.04 -37.47 44.52
N HIS A 135 -0.21 -36.99 44.39
CA HIS A 135 -1.33 -37.51 45.16
C HIS A 135 -1.65 -38.97 44.78
N LEU A 136 -1.73 -39.26 43.48
CA LEU A 136 -1.96 -40.61 42.98
C LEU A 136 -0.86 -41.57 43.43
N GLN A 137 0.41 -41.14 43.42
CA GLN A 137 1.51 -41.96 43.92
C GLN A 137 1.32 -42.33 45.39
N LYS A 138 0.92 -41.36 46.24
CA LYS A 138 0.62 -41.64 47.66
C LYS A 138 -0.53 -42.62 47.83
N GLU A 139 -1.59 -42.49 47.03
CA GLU A 139 -2.71 -43.44 47.08
C GLU A 139 -2.28 -44.85 46.66
N ILE A 140 -1.47 -44.97 45.61
CA ILE A 140 -0.90 -46.26 45.18
C ILE A 140 -0.07 -46.88 46.29
N ASP A 141 0.79 -46.10 46.95
CA ASP A 141 1.65 -46.58 48.04
C ASP A 141 0.79 -47.10 49.22
N LEU A 142 -0.23 -46.35 49.62
CA LEU A 142 -1.17 -46.74 50.68
C LEU A 142 -1.93 -48.02 50.33
N VAL A 143 -2.45 -48.12 49.11
CA VAL A 143 -3.17 -49.31 48.64
C VAL A 143 -2.23 -50.51 48.59
N SER A 144 -1.01 -50.34 48.10
CA SER A 144 0.01 -51.39 48.04
C SER A 144 0.35 -51.91 49.44
N GLU A 145 0.57 -51.03 50.41
CA GLU A 145 0.84 -51.40 51.80
C GLU A 145 -0.35 -52.17 52.41
N GLN A 146 -1.58 -51.68 52.21
CA GLN A 146 -2.78 -52.33 52.70
C GLN A 146 -3.00 -53.71 52.06
N SER A 147 -2.73 -53.86 50.75
CA SER A 147 -2.78 -55.13 50.05
C SER A 147 -1.78 -56.13 50.61
N LEU A 148 -0.55 -55.73 50.91
CA LEU A 148 0.46 -56.60 51.54
C LEU A 148 0.01 -57.07 52.92
N ILE A 149 -0.58 -56.19 53.73
CA ILE A 149 -1.14 -56.54 55.03
C ILE A 149 -2.28 -57.56 54.87
N ASN A 150 -3.17 -57.35 53.90
CA ASN A 150 -4.29 -58.26 53.66
C ASN A 150 -3.81 -59.64 53.18
N ILE A 151 -2.88 -59.69 52.22
CA ILE A 151 -2.26 -60.93 51.74
C ILE A 151 -1.63 -61.69 52.91
N LYS A 152 -0.89 -61.00 53.78
CA LYS A 152 -0.28 -61.62 54.97
C LYS A 152 -1.35 -62.24 55.88
N LYS A 153 -2.41 -61.51 56.20
CA LYS A 153 -3.51 -62.01 57.06
C LYS A 153 -4.22 -63.22 56.44
N GLU A 154 -4.51 -63.17 55.15
CA GLU A 154 -5.14 -64.29 54.44
C GLU A 154 -4.24 -65.52 54.40
N MET A 155 -2.94 -65.32 54.17
CA MET A 155 -1.95 -66.40 54.17
C MET A 155 -1.80 -67.03 55.56
N GLU A 156 -1.77 -66.22 56.62
CA GLU A 156 -1.78 -66.71 58.01
C GLU A 156 -3.04 -67.55 58.31
N ALA A 157 -4.21 -67.07 57.92
CA ALA A 157 -5.47 -67.80 58.10
C ALA A 157 -5.49 -69.11 57.31
N MET A 158 -4.99 -69.10 56.07
CA MET A 158 -4.85 -70.30 55.24
C MET A 158 -3.91 -71.32 55.89
N LEU A 159 -2.74 -70.90 56.36
CA LEU A 159 -1.76 -71.77 57.03
C LEU A 159 -2.34 -72.42 58.30
N ILE A 160 -3.10 -71.67 59.10
CA ILE A 160 -3.80 -72.19 60.28
C ILE A 160 -4.84 -73.23 59.87
N SER A 161 -5.63 -72.95 58.83
CA SER A 161 -6.64 -73.88 58.31
C SER A 161 -6.01 -75.19 57.81
N ILE A 162 -4.92 -75.09 57.04
CA ILE A 162 -4.16 -76.26 56.55
C ILE A 162 -3.64 -77.09 57.73
N HIS A 163 -3.02 -76.45 58.74
CA HIS A 163 -2.55 -77.17 59.93
C HIS A 163 -3.68 -77.90 60.65
N LYS A 164 -4.84 -77.26 60.80
CA LYS A 164 -6.02 -77.87 61.42
C LYS A 164 -6.54 -79.05 60.61
N GLN A 165 -6.61 -78.94 59.29
CA GLN A 165 -7.00 -80.04 58.39
C GLN A 165 -6.03 -81.22 58.50
N ILE A 166 -4.72 -80.97 58.43
CA ILE A 166 -3.69 -82.02 58.56
C ILE A 166 -3.78 -82.71 59.93
N ALA A 167 -3.93 -81.95 61.02
CA ALA A 167 -4.07 -82.51 62.36
C ALA A 167 -5.33 -83.39 62.48
N GLY A 168 -6.46 -82.92 61.91
CA GLY A 168 -7.70 -83.69 61.84
C GLY A 168 -7.53 -85.00 61.07
N THR A 169 -7.00 -84.94 59.84
CA THR A 169 -6.73 -86.12 59.02
C THR A 169 -5.77 -87.10 59.70
N THR A 170 -4.73 -86.60 60.37
CA THR A 170 -3.78 -87.44 61.13
C THR A 170 -4.46 -88.13 62.31
N SER A 171 -5.35 -87.45 63.02
CA SER A 171 -6.14 -88.04 64.10
C SER A 171 -7.03 -89.18 63.59
N THR A 172 -7.76 -88.95 62.50
CA THR A 172 -8.60 -89.97 61.85
C THR A 172 -7.77 -91.17 61.40
N ILE A 173 -6.60 -90.94 60.78
CA ILE A 173 -5.69 -92.04 60.40
C ILE A 173 -5.26 -92.84 61.64
N ARG A 174 -4.90 -92.17 62.73
CA ARG A 174 -4.47 -92.83 63.98
C ARG A 174 -5.60 -93.65 64.60
N GLU A 175 -6.83 -93.15 64.58
CA GLU A 175 -8.02 -93.84 65.05
C GLU A 175 -8.29 -95.09 64.21
N ASN A 176 -8.30 -94.96 62.89
CA ASN A 176 -8.46 -96.09 61.96
C ASN A 176 -7.39 -97.18 62.18
N ILE A 177 -6.12 -96.81 62.44
CA ILE A 177 -5.05 -97.77 62.75
C ILE A 177 -5.32 -98.52 64.06
N LYS A 178 -5.80 -97.82 65.11
CA LYS A 178 -6.15 -98.46 66.39
C LYS A 178 -7.31 -99.44 66.24
N GLU A 179 -8.35 -99.07 65.50
CA GLU A 179 -9.50 -99.95 65.24
C GLU A 179 -9.08 -101.23 64.51
N LEU A 180 -8.21 -101.12 63.49
CA LEU A 180 -7.64 -102.27 62.78
C LEU A 180 -6.78 -103.16 63.69
N GLY A 181 -5.99 -102.56 64.59
CA GLY A 181 -5.14 -103.30 65.54
C GLY A 181 -5.93 -104.06 66.61
N ASN A 182 -7.12 -103.58 66.97
CA ASN A 182 -8.01 -104.22 67.94
C ASN A 182 -8.98 -105.25 67.30
N SER A 183 -8.94 -105.41 65.97
CA SER A 183 -9.82 -106.30 65.21
C SER A 183 -9.21 -107.69 64.93
N ASN A 184 -8.13 -108.06 65.64
CA ASN A 184 -7.51 -109.40 65.68
C ASN A 184 -7.45 -109.93 67.10
#